data_AF-Q8NJ32-F1
#
_entry.id   AF-Q8NJ32-F1
#
_cell.length_a   1.000
_cell.length_b   1.000
_cell.length_c   1.000
_cell.angle_alpha   90.00
_cell.angle_beta   90.00
_cell.angle_gamma   90.00
#
_symmetry.space_group_name_H-M   'P 1'
#
loop_
_entity.id
_entity.type
_entity.pdbx_description
1 polymer ?
#
loop_
_entity_poly.entity_id
_entity_poly.type
_entity_poly.pdbx_seq_one_letter_code
_entity_poly.pdbx_strand_id
1 'polypeptide(L)'
;FHRPYFHVRIVSDVAGVSLGGALKNVVALGAGWVDGLGWGDNAKAAVMRVGIMEEVRFGKMFFGDTVRAESFTEESCGVADMITSCGSGRNFRCAKMSAAEGKPIAEIEKRELNGQSAQG
;
A
#
# COMPACT_ATOMS: atom_id res chain seq x y z
N PHE A 1 14.19 -18.58 5.56
CA PHE A 1 13.75 -17.51 4.64
C PHE A 1 14.92 -16.72 4.05
N HIS A 2 15.95 -16.33 4.82
CA HIS A 2 17.08 -15.53 4.31
C HIS A 2 17.89 -16.23 3.19
N ARG A 3 18.21 -15.50 2.10
CA ARG A 3 19.05 -15.93 0.96
C ARG A 3 19.87 -14.74 0.40
N PRO A 4 20.93 -14.97 -0.40
CA PRO A 4 21.71 -13.88 -1.02
C PRO A 4 20.90 -12.91 -1.90
N TYR A 5 19.77 -13.36 -2.45
CA TYR A 5 18.85 -12.56 -3.27
C TYR A 5 17.57 -12.16 -2.52
N PHE A 6 17.45 -12.51 -1.23
CA PHE A 6 16.26 -12.28 -0.43
C PHE A 6 16.65 -12.05 1.04
N HIS A 7 16.91 -10.78 1.36
CA HIS A 7 17.27 -10.36 2.70
C HIS A 7 16.05 -10.30 3.61
N VAL A 8 16.17 -10.93 4.77
CA VAL A 8 15.10 -11.02 5.76
C VAL A 8 15.58 -10.41 7.07
N ARG A 9 14.78 -9.48 7.61
CA ARG A 9 14.93 -8.94 8.96
C ARG A 9 13.84 -9.54 9.86
N ILE A 10 14.24 -9.97 11.05
CA ILE A 10 13.33 -10.51 12.07
C ILE A 10 12.92 -9.36 12.98
N VAL A 11 11.62 -9.23 13.22
CA VAL A 11 11.00 -8.20 14.05
C VAL A 11 10.05 -8.84 15.05
N SER A 12 9.98 -8.28 16.25
CA SER A 12 9.07 -8.73 17.31
C SER A 12 7.67 -8.14 17.21
N ASP A 13 7.51 -7.03 16.48
CA ASP A 13 6.22 -6.38 16.27
C ASP A 13 5.41 -7.10 15.18
N VAL A 14 4.69 -8.15 15.59
CA VAL A 14 3.85 -8.95 14.70
C VAL A 14 2.66 -8.14 14.19
N ALA A 15 2.10 -7.25 15.01
CA ALA A 15 0.93 -6.45 14.66
C ALA A 15 1.28 -5.41 13.58
N GLY A 16 2.37 -4.65 13.78
CA GLY A 16 2.85 -3.66 12.82
C GLY A 16 3.19 -4.27 11.47
N VAL A 17 3.88 -5.43 11.47
CA VAL A 17 4.19 -6.16 10.23
C VAL A 17 2.92 -6.59 9.48
N SER A 18 1.92 -7.07 10.20
CA SER A 18 0.66 -7.55 9.60
C SER A 18 -0.17 -6.39 9.04
N LEU A 19 -0.24 -5.28 9.79
CA LEU A 19 -0.95 -4.07 9.37
C LEU A 19 -0.32 -3.41 8.15
N GLY A 20 1.01 -3.30 8.12
CA GLY A 20 1.74 -2.72 6.99
C GLY A 20 1.38 -3.39 5.67
N GLY A 21 1.33 -4.73 5.64
CA GLY A 21 0.96 -5.47 4.43
C GLY A 21 -0.51 -5.29 3.97
N ALA A 22 -1.43 -5.01 4.90
CA ALA A 22 -2.85 -4.84 4.59
C ALA A 22 -3.19 -3.39 4.20
N LEU A 23 -2.81 -2.42 5.03
CA LEU A 23 -3.23 -1.02 4.90
C LEU A 23 -2.61 -0.34 3.68
N LYS A 24 -1.39 -0.75 3.28
CA LYS A 24 -0.71 -0.22 2.08
C LYS A 24 -1.52 -0.39 0.79
N ASN A 25 -2.41 -1.38 0.74
CA ASN A 25 -3.28 -1.60 -0.42
C ASN A 25 -4.32 -0.50 -0.58
N VAL A 26 -4.85 0.04 0.52
CA VAL A 26 -5.77 1.19 0.51
C VAL A 26 -5.03 2.43 0.01
N VAL A 27 -3.80 2.66 0.50
CA VAL A 27 -2.95 3.78 0.04
C VAL A 27 -2.63 3.64 -1.46
N ALA A 28 -2.38 2.42 -1.93
CA ALA A 28 -2.12 2.14 -3.34
C ALA A 28 -3.32 2.48 -4.25
N LEU A 29 -4.57 2.34 -3.78
CA LEU A 29 -5.75 2.83 -4.51
C LEU A 29 -5.70 4.35 -4.67
N GLY A 30 -5.45 5.07 -3.57
CA GLY A 30 -5.32 6.53 -3.58
C GLY A 30 -4.23 7.02 -4.54
N ALA A 31 -3.05 6.38 -4.48
CA ALA A 31 -1.95 6.65 -5.39
C ALA A 31 -2.34 6.39 -6.86
N GLY A 32 -3.10 5.32 -7.11
CA GLY A 32 -3.61 4.97 -8.44
C GLY A 32 -4.56 6.02 -8.99
N TRP A 33 -5.53 6.50 -8.20
CA TRP A 33 -6.44 7.55 -8.64
C TRP A 33 -5.71 8.85 -8.98
N VAL A 34 -4.78 9.28 -8.13
CA VAL A 34 -3.97 10.49 -8.37
C VAL A 34 -3.17 10.39 -9.67
N ASP A 35 -2.62 9.22 -9.97
CA ASP A 35 -1.91 8.97 -11.24
C ASP A 35 -2.88 8.94 -12.43
N GLY A 36 -4.03 8.26 -12.30
CA GLY A 36 -5.06 8.19 -13.34
C GLY A 36 -5.68 9.55 -13.70
N LEU A 37 -5.70 10.49 -12.74
CA LEU A 37 -6.11 11.88 -12.95
C LEU A 37 -5.00 12.79 -13.48
N GLY A 38 -3.77 12.28 -13.62
CA GLY A 38 -2.65 13.03 -14.20
C GLY A 38 -2.03 14.09 -13.29
N TRP A 39 -2.17 14.00 -11.97
CA TRP A 39 -1.67 15.01 -11.03
C TRP A 39 -0.15 14.95 -10.79
N GLY A 40 0.51 13.90 -11.28
CA GLY A 40 1.97 13.74 -11.25
C GLY A 40 2.53 13.18 -9.93
N ASP A 41 3.85 12.97 -9.93
CA ASP A 41 4.52 12.21 -8.86
C ASP A 41 4.57 12.94 -7.51
N ASN A 42 4.55 14.27 -7.50
CA ASN A 42 4.50 15.04 -6.25
C ASN A 42 3.19 14.81 -5.48
N ALA A 43 2.05 14.78 -6.19
CA ALA A 43 0.76 14.48 -5.58
C ALA A 43 0.72 13.04 -5.07
N LYS A 44 1.26 12.10 -5.85
CA LYS A 44 1.36 10.69 -5.46
C LYS A 44 2.24 10.50 -4.22
N ALA A 45 3.39 11.16 -4.16
CA ALA A 45 4.27 11.14 -2.99
C ALA A 45 3.59 11.74 -1.75
N ALA A 46 2.79 12.80 -1.93
CA ALA A 46 2.00 13.37 -0.83
C ALA A 46 0.97 12.37 -0.29
N VAL A 47 0.25 11.63 -1.16
CA VAL A 47 -0.67 10.56 -0.74
C VAL A 47 0.06 9.47 0.03
N MET A 48 1.19 9.00 -0.47
CA MET A 48 1.98 7.96 0.21
C MET A 48 2.45 8.43 1.59
N ARG A 49 2.95 9.68 1.68
CA ARG A 49 3.40 10.26 2.94
C ARG A 49 2.25 10.39 3.95
N VAL A 50 1.05 10.78 3.52
CA VAL A 50 -0.14 10.79 4.39
C VAL A 50 -0.52 9.37 4.80
N GLY A 51 -0.50 8.43 3.84
CA GLY A 51 -0.81 7.01 4.08
C GLY A 51 0.04 6.38 5.18
N ILE A 52 1.37 6.57 5.17
CA ILE A 52 2.26 6.04 6.24
C ILE A 52 1.85 6.60 7.60
N MET A 53 1.53 7.89 7.68
CA MET A 53 1.12 8.51 8.95
C MET A 53 -0.23 7.97 9.44
N GLU A 54 -1.15 7.66 8.53
CA GLU A 54 -2.44 7.03 8.84
C GLU A 54 -2.25 5.58 9.30
N GLU A 55 -1.35 4.81 8.67
CA GLU A 55 -1.01 3.45 9.11
C GLU A 55 -0.46 3.44 10.54
N VAL A 56 0.49 4.33 10.85
CA VAL A 56 1.03 4.48 12.21
C VAL A 56 -0.08 4.86 13.18
N ARG A 57 -0.96 5.80 12.82
CA ARG A 57 -2.08 6.23 13.67
C ARG A 57 -3.07 5.11 13.91
N PHE A 58 -3.40 4.34 12.86
CA PHE A 58 -4.29 3.18 12.94
C PHE A 58 -3.68 2.11 13.85
N GLY A 59 -2.43 1.75 13.64
CA GLY A 59 -1.72 0.77 14.46
C GLY A 59 -1.72 1.15 15.94
N LYS A 60 -1.34 2.39 16.26
CA LYS A 60 -1.37 2.89 17.64
C LYS A 60 -2.77 2.91 18.25
N MET A 61 -3.80 3.19 17.46
CA MET A 61 -5.18 3.25 17.93
C MET A 61 -5.73 1.86 18.31
N PHE A 62 -5.49 0.85 17.47
CA PHE A 62 -6.11 -0.47 17.63
C PHE A 62 -5.23 -1.49 18.36
N PHE A 63 -3.92 -1.27 18.40
CA PHE A 63 -2.96 -2.22 18.97
C PHE A 63 -2.05 -1.58 20.03
N GLY A 64 -2.24 -0.29 20.32
CA GLY A 64 -1.60 0.42 21.43
C GLY A 64 -0.07 0.26 21.42
N ASP A 65 0.47 -0.14 22.57
CA ASP A 65 1.92 -0.28 22.79
C ASP A 65 2.54 -1.50 22.10
N THR A 66 1.73 -2.42 21.55
CA THR A 66 2.27 -3.58 20.83
C THR A 66 2.82 -3.23 19.46
N VAL A 67 2.37 -2.09 18.90
CA VAL A 67 2.79 -1.60 17.59
C VAL A 67 3.86 -0.52 17.72
N ARG A 68 4.89 -0.64 16.89
CA ARG A 68 6.01 0.27 16.78
C ARG A 68 5.88 1.10 15.51
N ALA A 69 6.06 2.41 15.62
CA ALA A 69 6.00 3.29 14.44
C ALA A 69 7.08 2.91 13.41
N GLU A 70 8.22 2.45 13.92
CA GLU A 70 9.39 1.97 13.17
C GLU A 70 9.04 0.80 12.24
N SER A 71 8.04 -0.01 12.59
CA SER A 71 7.58 -1.10 11.72
C SER A 71 6.93 -0.61 10.42
N PHE A 72 6.38 0.60 10.41
CA PHE A 72 5.87 1.23 9.20
C PHE A 72 6.93 2.05 8.46
N THR A 73 7.87 2.66 9.19
CA THR A 73 8.81 3.63 8.60
C THR A 73 10.18 3.08 8.25
N GLU A 74 10.62 1.99 8.88
CA GLU A 74 11.97 1.43 8.73
C GLU A 74 11.96 0.01 8.17
N GLU A 75 10.94 -0.79 8.49
CA GLU A 75 10.87 -2.17 8.05
C GLU A 75 10.31 -2.30 6.63
N SER A 76 10.72 -3.38 5.94
CA SER A 76 10.29 -3.64 4.57
C SER A 76 8.77 -3.83 4.43
N CYS A 77 8.09 -4.28 5.48
CA CYS A 77 6.62 -4.48 5.48
C CYS A 77 5.83 -3.16 5.46
N GLY A 78 6.46 -2.04 5.82
CA GLY A 78 5.85 -0.72 5.79
C GLY A 78 6.22 0.05 4.53
N VAL A 79 7.12 1.03 4.68
CA VAL A 79 7.48 2.00 3.65
C VAL A 79 7.90 1.36 2.32
N ALA A 80 8.70 0.28 2.34
CA ALA A 80 9.19 -0.33 1.12
C ALA A 80 8.05 -1.04 0.34
N ASP A 81 7.20 -1.79 1.03
CA ASP A 81 6.05 -2.46 0.41
C ASP A 81 4.99 -1.45 -0.06
N MET A 82 4.80 -0.35 0.68
CA MET A 82 3.95 0.75 0.23
C MET A 82 4.47 1.36 -1.07
N ILE A 83 5.77 1.68 -1.15
CA ILE A 83 6.37 2.27 -2.36
C ILE A 83 6.17 1.37 -3.58
N THR A 84 6.50 0.08 -3.47
CA THR A 84 6.35 -0.84 -4.62
C THR A 84 4.88 -0.99 -5.04
N SER A 85 3.97 -1.04 -4.07
CA SER A 85 2.54 -1.20 -4.30
C SER A 85 1.90 0.02 -4.94
N CYS A 86 2.32 1.23 -4.53
CA CYS A 86 1.86 2.50 -5.11
C CYS A 86 2.48 2.81 -6.48
N GLY A 87 3.51 2.07 -6.90
CA GLY A 87 4.12 2.23 -8.22
C GLY A 87 3.64 1.21 -9.27
N SER A 88 3.28 0.00 -8.84
CA SER A 88 3.03 -1.10 -9.77
C SER A 88 2.02 -2.16 -9.31
N GLY A 89 1.47 -2.02 -8.11
CA GLY A 89 0.56 -3.02 -7.52
C GLY A 89 -0.77 -3.13 -8.28
N ARG A 90 -1.47 -4.25 -8.07
CA ARG A 90 -2.81 -4.50 -8.65
C ARG A 90 -3.81 -3.41 -8.24
N ASN A 91 -3.85 -3.05 -6.96
CA ASN A 91 -4.69 -1.97 -6.44
C ASN A 91 -4.40 -0.64 -7.17
N PHE A 92 -3.13 -0.25 -7.26
CA PHE A 92 -2.70 0.94 -7.99
C PHE A 92 -3.15 0.91 -9.47
N ARG A 93 -2.90 -0.19 -10.19
CA ARG A 93 -3.27 -0.32 -11.61
C ARG A 93 -4.78 -0.22 -11.80
N CYS A 94 -5.57 -0.92 -10.99
CA CYS A 94 -7.03 -0.91 -11.10
C CYS A 94 -7.60 0.48 -10.79
N ALA A 95 -7.10 1.15 -9.74
CA ALA A 95 -7.51 2.51 -9.41
C ALA A 95 -7.12 3.53 -10.49
N LYS A 96 -5.91 3.43 -11.04
CA LYS A 96 -5.44 4.29 -12.14
C LYS A 96 -6.34 4.17 -13.37
N MET A 97 -6.65 2.95 -13.80
CA MET A 97 -7.55 2.72 -14.93
C MET A 97 -8.98 3.18 -14.63
N SER A 98 -9.47 2.94 -13.41
CA SER A 98 -10.79 3.40 -12.97
C SER A 98 -10.92 4.93 -13.08
N ALA A 99 -9.92 5.68 -12.59
CA ALA A 99 -9.90 7.14 -12.69
C ALA A 99 -9.77 7.63 -14.15
N ALA A 100 -8.92 7.00 -14.96
CA ALA A 100 -8.70 7.40 -16.35
C ALA A 100 -9.91 7.10 -17.26
N GLU A 101 -10.61 5.98 -17.02
CA GLU A 101 -11.75 5.53 -17.83
C GLU A 101 -13.12 5.98 -17.29
N GLY A 102 -13.17 6.50 -16.06
CA GLY A 102 -14.43 6.86 -15.38
C GLY A 102 -15.30 5.65 -15.05
N LYS A 103 -14.69 4.47 -14.87
CA LYS A 103 -15.39 3.20 -14.63
C LYS A 103 -15.22 2.71 -13.20
N PRO A 104 -16.18 1.95 -12.65
CA PRO A 104 -16.03 1.34 -11.34
C PRO A 104 -14.83 0.39 -11.28
N ILE A 105 -14.08 0.39 -10.17
CA ILE A 105 -12.94 -0.52 -9.95
C ILE A 105 -13.35 -1.99 -10.14
N ALA A 106 -14.55 -2.38 -9.71
CA ALA A 106 -15.05 -3.75 -9.86
C ALA A 106 -15.16 -4.21 -11.33
N GLU A 107 -15.39 -3.29 -12.27
CA GLU A 107 -15.38 -3.61 -13.70
C GLU A 107 -13.95 -3.80 -14.19
N ILE A 108 -13.05 -2.89 -13.81
CA ILE A 108 -11.63 -2.96 -14.14
C ILE A 108 -11.01 -4.25 -13.59
N GLU A 109 -11.30 -4.62 -12.35
CA GLU A 109 -10.80 -5.83 -11.71
C GLU A 109 -11.16 -7.08 -12.51
N LYS A 110 -12.44 -7.24 -12.87
CA LYS A 110 -12.91 -8.39 -13.67
C LYS A 110 -12.22 -8.49 -15.02
N ARG A 111 -11.91 -7.35 -15.64
CA ARG A 111 -11.27 -7.27 -16.95
C ARG A 111 -9.77 -7.54 -16.88
N GLU A 112 -9.09 -7.00 -15.87
CA GLU A 112 -7.62 -6.90 -15.85
C GLU A 112 -6.94 -7.96 -14.97
N LEU A 113 -7.63 -8.50 -13.96
CA LEU A 113 -6.99 -9.34 -12.95
C LEU A 113 -7.15 -10.84 -13.19
N ASN A 114 -7.79 -11.27 -14.28
CA ASN A 114 -7.88 -12.68 -14.70
C ASN A 114 -8.27 -13.65 -13.57
N GLY A 115 -9.27 -13.27 -12.77
CA GLY A 115 -9.74 -14.05 -11.62
C GLY A 115 -9.03 -13.79 -10.30
N GLN A 116 -8.00 -12.92 -10.28
CA GLN A 116 -7.45 -12.35 -9.04
C GLN A 116 -8.26 -11.13 -8.60
N SER A 117 -8.07 -10.70 -7.35
CA SER A 117 -8.81 -9.57 -6.76
C SER A 117 -7.88 -8.50 -6.18
N ALA A 118 -8.31 -7.24 -6.28
CA ALA A 118 -7.71 -6.12 -5.58
C ALA A 118 -8.16 -6.17 -4.10
N GLN A 119 -7.21 -6.11 -3.17
CA GLN A 119 -7.45 -6.32 -1.73
C GLN A 119 -7.47 -5.01 -0.92
N GLY A 120 -7.34 -3.87 -1.61
CA GLY A 120 -7.38 -2.53 -1.02
C GLY A 120 -8.78 -1.98 -0.89
#